data_AF-A0A920JQ20-F1
#
_entry.id   AF-A0A920JQ20-F1
#
_cell.length_a   1.000
_cell.length_b   1.000
_cell.length_c   1.000
_cell.angle_alpha   90.00
_cell.angle_beta   90.00
_cell.angle_gamma   90.00
#
_symmetry.space_group_name_H-M   'P 1'
#
loop_
_entity.id
_entity.type
_entity.pdbx_description
1 polymer ?
#
loop_
_entity_poly.entity_id
_entity_poly.type
_entity_poly.pdbx_seq_one_letter_code
_entity_poly.pdbx_strand_id
1 'polypeptide(L)' 'MSNALTNQRIIPGSESWPEFIQNDSNQFEARLVRVKIKKIILFFCIKWQDQFCHDSLTWEGKVRYSNKKKKDAES' A
#
# COMPACT_ATOMS: atom_id res chain seq x y z
N MET A 1 15.98 -4.73 -25.62
CA MET A 1 15.72 -5.25 -24.25
C MET A 1 15.86 -4.08 -23.30
N SER A 2 14.75 -3.54 -22.80
CA SER A 2 14.74 -2.36 -21.92
C SER A 2 15.09 -2.75 -20.48
N ASN A 3 16.17 -2.19 -19.96
CA ASN A 3 16.57 -2.33 -18.56
C ASN A 3 15.67 -1.45 -17.69
N ALA A 4 14.49 -1.97 -17.31
CA ALA A 4 13.74 -1.42 -16.20
C ALA A 4 14.52 -1.76 -14.92
N LEU A 5 15.20 -0.76 -14.34
CA LEU A 5 15.78 -0.88 -13.00
C LEU A 5 14.63 -1.12 -12.02
N THR A 6 14.39 -2.36 -11.64
CA THR A 6 13.36 -2.75 -10.68
C THR A 6 13.68 -2.11 -9.32
N ASN A 7 12.71 -1.41 -8.73
CA ASN A 7 12.78 -0.68 -7.44
C ASN A 7 13.52 -1.42 -6.31
N GLN A 8 13.51 -2.76 -6.35
CA GLN A 8 14.20 -3.67 -5.45
C GLN A 8 15.70 -3.41 -5.31
N ARG A 9 16.36 -2.82 -6.31
CA ARG A 9 17.80 -2.52 -6.26
C ARG A 9 18.13 -1.25 -5.48
N ILE A 10 17.14 -0.38 -5.24
CA ILE A 10 17.32 0.95 -4.63
C ILE A 10 16.82 0.96 -3.18
N ILE A 11 15.74 0.24 -2.88
CA ILE A 11 15.13 0.21 -1.54
C ILE A 11 15.29 -1.20 -0.95
N PRO A 12 16.20 -1.40 0.02
CA PRO A 12 16.35 -2.68 0.71
C PRO A 12 15.07 -3.10 1.43
N GLY A 13 14.67 -4.37 1.34
CA GLY A 13 13.46 -4.88 2.01
C GLY A 13 12.15 -4.58 1.28
N SER A 14 12.21 -4.05 0.05
CA SER A 14 11.03 -3.72 -0.78
C SER A 14 10.59 -4.87 -1.70
N GLU A 15 11.18 -6.06 -1.57
CA GLU A 15 10.91 -7.22 -2.46
C GLU A 15 9.46 -7.68 -2.39
N SER A 16 8.79 -7.36 -1.27
CA SER A 16 7.39 -7.71 -1.02
C SER A 16 6.41 -6.56 -1.23
N TRP A 17 6.86 -5.38 -1.66
CA TRP A 17 5.97 -4.24 -1.87
C TRP A 17 4.98 -4.52 -2.99
N PRO A 18 3.72 -4.09 -2.84
CA PRO A 18 2.73 -4.20 -3.89
C PRO A 18 2.90 -3.09 -4.93
N GLU A 19 2.19 -3.24 -6.04
CA GLU A 19 2.01 -2.18 -7.03
C GLU A 19 0.72 -1.41 -6.73
N PHE A 20 0.74 -0.11 -6.98
CA PHE A 20 -0.47 0.71 -7.01
C PHE A 20 -1.00 0.76 -8.43
N ILE A 21 -2.31 0.51 -8.60
CA ILE A 21 -2.99 0.44 -9.88
C ILE A 21 -4.27 1.27 -9.83
N GLN A 22 -4.89 1.45 -11.00
CA GLN A 22 -6.16 2.14 -11.12
C GLN A 22 -7.24 1.55 -10.21
N ASN A 23 -7.99 2.45 -9.59
CA ASN A 23 -9.13 2.10 -8.73
C ASN A 23 -10.24 1.40 -9.53
N ASP A 24 -10.99 0.52 -8.86
CA ASP A 24 -12.11 -0.20 -9.50
C ASP A 24 -13.25 0.72 -9.94
N SER A 25 -13.35 1.89 -9.32
CA SER A 25 -14.29 2.95 -9.72
C SER A 25 -13.96 3.59 -11.07
N ASN A 26 -12.74 3.38 -11.59
CA ASN A 26 -12.21 4.04 -12.79
C ASN A 26 -12.36 5.58 -12.72
N GLN A 27 -12.34 6.14 -11.50
CA GLN A 27 -12.57 7.54 -11.20
C GLN A 27 -11.59 8.03 -10.13
N PHE A 28 -11.47 9.35 -10.03
CA PHE A 28 -10.70 10.00 -8.98
C PHE A 28 -11.46 9.92 -7.66
N GLU A 29 -10.79 9.48 -6.61
CA GLU A 29 -11.40 9.33 -5.28
C GLU A 29 -10.81 10.35 -4.31
N ALA A 30 -11.65 11.32 -3.93
CA ALA A 30 -11.42 12.19 -2.79
C ALA A 30 -12.43 11.85 -1.70
N ARG A 31 -11.96 11.18 -0.64
CA ARG A 31 -12.84 10.63 0.40
C ARG A 31 -12.23 10.82 1.78
N LEU A 32 -13.08 11.18 2.74
CA LEU A 32 -12.79 11.02 4.16
C LEU A 32 -12.96 9.53 4.48
N VAL A 33 -11.87 8.79 4.66
CA VAL A 33 -11.86 7.34 4.89
C VAL A 33 -11.28 7.00 6.25
N ARG A 34 -11.94 6.10 6.98
CA ARG A 34 -11.43 5.60 8.25
C ARG A 34 -10.44 4.46 7.98
N VAL A 35 -9.16 4.63 8.32
CA VAL A 35 -8.14 3.57 8.20
C VAL A 35 -7.72 3.03 9.56
N LYS A 36 -7.53 1.71 9.68
CA LYS A 36 -7.02 1.06 10.89
C LYS A 36 -5.55 0.73 10.71
N ILE A 37 -4.68 1.24 11.58
CA ILE A 37 -3.26 0.89 11.57
C ILE A 37 -3.06 -0.49 12.20
N LYS A 38 -2.76 -1.51 11.39
CA LYS A 38 -2.34 -2.85 11.85
C LYS A 38 -0.91 -2.80 12.37
N LYS A 39 -0.52 -3.79 13.19
CA LYS A 39 0.85 -3.91 13.74
C LYS A 39 1.87 -3.90 12.60
N ILE A 40 2.77 -2.93 12.61
CA ILE A 40 3.79 -2.75 11.58
C ILE A 40 5.14 -2.39 12.22
N ILE A 41 6.24 -2.66 11.51
CA ILE A 41 7.62 -2.37 11.95
C ILE A 41 8.02 -0.91 11.62
N LEU A 42 7.08 -0.12 11.11
CA LEU A 42 7.35 1.27 10.71
C LEU A 42 7.58 2.15 11.94
N PHE A 43 8.82 2.58 12.17
CA PHE A 43 9.25 3.42 13.30
C PHE A 43 8.34 4.63 13.52
N PHE A 44 7.88 5.27 12.43
CA PHE A 44 7.00 6.43 12.46
C PHE A 44 5.60 6.13 13.05
N CYS A 45 5.08 4.91 12.85
CA CYS A 45 3.73 4.51 13.26
C CYS A 45 3.68 3.73 14.58
N ILE A 46 4.82 3.43 15.22
CA ILE A 46 4.86 2.65 16.48
C ILE A 46 4.03 3.32 17.59
N LYS A 47 3.95 4.66 17.61
CA LYS A 47 3.15 5.43 18.60
C LYS A 47 1.67 5.56 18.23
N TRP A 48 1.29 5.18 17.02
CA TRP A 48 -0.05 5.37 16.44
C TRP A 48 -0.78 4.05 16.20
N GLN A 49 -0.24 2.94 16.72
CA GLN A 49 -0.87 1.64 16.63
C GLN A 49 -2.29 1.70 17.23
N ASP A 50 -3.27 1.15 16.50
CA ASP A 50 -4.70 1.16 16.83
C ASP A 50 -5.45 2.50 16.72
N GLN A 51 -4.83 3.56 16.17
CA GLN A 51 -5.53 4.82 15.88
C GLN A 51 -6.17 4.83 14.48
N PHE A 52 -7.20 5.67 14.32
CA PHE A 52 -7.90 5.88 13.05
C PHE A 52 -7.47 7.20 12.40
N CYS A 53 -6.92 7.13 11.18
CA CYS A 53 -6.68 8.30 10.34
C CYS A 53 -7.80 8.45 9.31
N HIS A 54 -8.02 9.68 8.81
CA HIS A 54 -9.31 10.03 8.23
C HIS A 54 -9.36 10.51 6.76
N ASP A 55 -8.26 10.71 6.02
CA ASP A 55 -8.33 11.27 4.66
C ASP A 55 -7.63 10.41 3.59
N SER A 56 -8.22 10.34 2.38
CA SER A 56 -7.62 9.71 1.19
C SER A 56 -7.94 10.48 -0.10
N LEU A 57 -6.89 10.70 -0.90
CA LEU A 57 -6.94 11.34 -2.23
C LEU A 57 -6.16 10.46 -3.22
N THR A 58 -6.81 9.74 -4.13
CA THR A 58 -6.11 8.84 -5.08
C THR A 58 -6.81 8.72 -6.44
N TRP A 59 -6.02 8.66 -7.52
CA TRP A 59 -6.46 8.15 -8.83
C TRP A 59 -6.11 6.65 -8.97
N GLU A 60 -4.90 6.27 -8.55
CA GLU A 60 -4.41 4.89 -8.50
C GLU A 60 -4.11 4.49 -7.05
N GLY A 61 -5.16 4.21 -6.28
CA GLY A 61 -5.06 3.83 -4.88
C GLY A 61 -5.15 2.32 -4.64
N LYS A 62 -5.51 1.53 -5.65
CA LYS A 62 -5.74 0.10 -5.50
C LYS A 62 -4.42 -0.66 -5.45
N VAL A 63 -4.30 -1.56 -4.47
CA VAL A 63 -3.10 -2.35 -4.24
C VAL A 63 -3.19 -3.68 -4.99
N ARG A 64 -2.16 -4.02 -5.76
CA ARG A 64 -1.99 -5.31 -6.43
C ARG A 64 -0.73 -6.02 -5.92
N TYR A 65 -0.92 -7.21 -5.36
CA TYR A 65 0.18 -8.07 -4.95
C TYR A 65 0.55 -9.03 -6.08
N SER A 66 1.85 -9.26 -6.29
CA SER A 66 2.37 -10.19 -7.29
C SER A 66 2.06 -11.67 -6.97
N ASN A 67 1.76 -12.01 -5.71
CA ASN A 67 1.49 -13.39 -5.28
C ASN A 67 0.23 -13.49 -4.39
N LYS A 68 -0.76 -14.28 -4.83
CA LYS A 68 -2.08 -14.42 -4.18
C LYS A 68 -2.04 -14.98 -2.75
N LYS A 69 -0.98 -15.70 -2.35
CA LYS A 69 -0.84 -16.25 -0.98
C LYS A 69 -0.63 -15.20 0.12
N LYS A 70 -0.38 -13.94 -0.22
CA LYS A 70 -0.17 -12.85 0.76
C LYS A 70 -1.44 -12.10 1.15
N LYS A 71 -2.56 -12.36 0.47
CA LYS A 71 -3.84 -11.67 0.73
C LYS A 71 -4.48 -12.10 2.07
N ASP A 72 -4.26 -13.35 2.47
CA ASP A 72 -4.91 -13.97 3.63
C ASP A 72 -4.12 -13.82 4.94
N ALA A 73 -2.87 -13.32 4.88
CA ALA A 73 -2.07 -13.00 6.07
C ALA A 73 -2.42 -11.62 6.66
N GLU A 74 -3.16 -10.79 5.91
CA GLU A 74 -3.49 -9.40 6.25
C GLU A 74 -5.02 -9.16 6.37
N SER A 75 -5.85 -10.20 6.40
CA SER A 75 -7.31 -10.08 6.66
C SER A 75 -7.60 -10.06 8.17
#